data_AF-A0A933UGR6-F1
#
_entry.id   AF-A0A933UGR6-F1
#
_cell.length_a   1.000
_cell.length_b   1.000
_cell.length_c   1.000
_cell.angle_alpha   90.00
_cell.angle_beta   90.00
_cell.angle_gamma   90.00
#
_symmetry.space_group_name_H-M   'P 1'
#
loop_
_entity.id
_entity.type
_entity.pdbx_description
1 polymer ?
#
loop_
_entity_poly.entity_id
_entity_poly.type
_entity_poly.pdbx_seq_one_letter_code
_entity_poly.pdbx_strand_id
1 'polypeptide(L)'
;MKHNKNHDNAQSAELSLMPVVFEFTHPTATTVCVAGTFNDWRPTAKPMLQFGDGRWHKETALAPGTYEYCLVVDGQWIADPMARETVPNPFGGRNSVLKVACSPEAAHLADAENLPMKSTNEQKTQKT
;
A
#
# COMPACT_ATOMS: atom_id res chain seq x y z
N MET A 1 -13.71 -40.83 -23.35
CA MET A 1 -13.27 -39.86 -24.36
C MET A 1 -13.61 -38.45 -23.87
N LYS A 2 -12.55 -37.63 -23.71
CA LYS A 2 -12.49 -36.16 -23.83
C LYS A 2 -13.40 -35.26 -22.95
N HIS A 3 -12.72 -34.59 -22.03
CA HIS A 3 -13.05 -33.36 -21.29
C HIS A 3 -13.60 -32.21 -22.17
N ASN A 4 -14.26 -31.20 -21.58
CA ASN A 4 -13.62 -29.92 -21.20
C ASN A 4 -14.60 -28.73 -21.00
N LYS A 5 -14.59 -28.17 -19.77
CA LYS A 5 -14.62 -26.75 -19.32
C LYS A 5 -15.87 -25.89 -19.67
N ASN A 6 -16.38 -25.07 -18.75
CA ASN A 6 -15.70 -23.87 -18.25
C ASN A 6 -15.91 -23.64 -16.74
N HIS A 7 -14.80 -23.69 -16.01
CA HIS A 7 -14.63 -22.97 -14.75
C HIS A 7 -14.15 -21.57 -15.14
N ASP A 8 -14.98 -20.55 -14.93
CA ASP A 8 -14.51 -19.16 -14.98
C ASP A 8 -13.78 -18.86 -13.67
N ASN A 9 -12.51 -19.25 -13.68
CA ASN A 9 -11.49 -18.82 -12.73
C ASN A 9 -11.16 -17.34 -13.02
N ALA A 10 -11.66 -16.44 -12.19
CA ALA A 10 -11.07 -15.12 -11.99
C ALA A 10 -10.82 -14.93 -10.49
N GLN A 11 -9.90 -15.74 -9.99
CA GLN A 11 -8.92 -15.41 -8.96
C GLN A 11 -9.04 -13.98 -8.42
N SER A 12 -9.87 -13.82 -7.39
CA SER A 12 -9.77 -12.70 -6.47
C SER A 12 -8.39 -12.84 -5.85
N ALA A 13 -7.41 -12.09 -6.35
CA ALA A 13 -6.13 -11.98 -5.68
C ALA A 13 -6.47 -11.59 -4.24
N GLU A 14 -6.10 -12.43 -3.28
CA GLU A 14 -6.06 -12.08 -1.86
C GLU A 14 -5.08 -10.91 -1.78
N LEU A 15 -5.58 -9.69 -2.03
CA LEU A 15 -4.76 -8.49 -2.08
C LEU A 15 -4.28 -8.26 -0.66
N SER A 16 -3.04 -8.67 -0.40
CA SER A 16 -2.37 -8.37 0.86
C SER A 16 -2.36 -6.85 1.02
N LEU A 17 -3.09 -6.37 2.03
CA LEU A 17 -3.17 -4.95 2.30
C LEU A 17 -1.83 -4.49 2.88
N MET A 18 -1.30 -3.42 2.31
CA MET A 18 -0.06 -2.79 2.74
C MET A 18 -0.38 -1.67 3.73
N PRO A 19 0.33 -1.59 4.87
CA PRO A 19 0.15 -0.49 5.80
C PRO A 19 0.58 0.83 5.13
N VAL A 20 -0.23 1.87 5.36
CA VAL A 20 -0.03 3.23 4.86
C VAL A 20 -0.27 4.20 6.01
N VAL A 21 0.63 5.16 6.13
CA VAL A 21 0.58 6.24 7.11
C VAL A 21 0.40 7.55 6.35
N PHE A 22 -0.63 8.31 6.70
CA PHE A 22 -0.77 9.71 6.31
C PHE A 22 -0.35 10.58 7.49
N GLU A 23 0.53 11.53 7.25
CA GLU A 23 0.97 12.53 8.23
C GLU A 23 0.71 13.93 7.68
N PHE A 24 0.33 14.84 8.55
CA PHE A 24 0.09 16.23 8.18
C PHE A 24 0.33 17.17 9.36
N THR A 25 0.78 18.39 9.09
CA THR A 25 1.00 19.40 10.13
C THR A 25 0.19 20.64 9.81
N HIS A 26 -0.74 20.98 10.70
CA HIS A 26 -1.55 22.20 10.64
C HIS A 26 -1.91 22.66 12.05
N PRO A 27 -1.17 23.64 12.62
CA PRO A 27 -1.30 24.07 14.01
C PRO A 27 -2.68 24.57 14.42
N THR A 28 -3.41 25.15 13.48
CA THR A 28 -4.72 25.77 13.73
C THR A 28 -5.89 24.91 13.26
N ALA A 29 -5.64 23.70 12.73
CA ALA A 29 -6.72 22.86 12.26
C ALA A 29 -7.52 22.32 13.45
N THR A 30 -8.84 22.30 13.32
CA THR A 30 -9.72 21.64 14.30
C THR A 30 -10.07 20.22 13.91
N THR A 31 -10.14 19.94 12.61
CA THR A 31 -10.46 18.62 12.05
C THR A 31 -9.64 18.37 10.80
N VAL A 32 -9.10 17.15 10.70
CA VAL A 32 -8.42 16.70 9.49
C VAL A 32 -8.91 15.30 9.14
N CYS A 33 -9.34 15.11 7.90
CA CYS A 33 -9.69 13.81 7.33
C CYS A 33 -8.88 13.57 6.05
N VAL A 34 -8.77 12.30 5.66
CA VAL A 34 -8.24 11.93 4.34
C VAL A 34 -9.36 11.38 3.47
N ALA A 35 -9.46 11.88 2.24
CA ALA A 35 -10.46 11.46 1.26
C ALA A 35 -9.81 11.20 -0.08
N GLY A 36 -10.14 10.08 -0.71
CA GLY A 36 -9.54 9.66 -1.96
C GLY A 36 -10.31 8.55 -2.63
N THR A 37 -9.74 7.98 -3.68
CA THR A 37 -10.38 6.90 -4.44
C THR A 37 -10.64 5.64 -3.61
N PHE A 38 -9.87 5.40 -2.55
CA PHE A 38 -10.03 4.24 -1.65
C PHE A 38 -11.22 4.36 -0.67
N ASN A 39 -11.87 5.52 -0.57
CA ASN A 39 -13.07 5.69 0.26
C ASN A 39 -14.15 6.49 -0.47
N ASP A 40 -14.19 6.39 -1.79
CA ASP A 40 -15.17 7.05 -2.66
C ASP A 40 -15.26 8.56 -2.41
N TRP A 41 -14.13 9.21 -2.12
CA TRP A 41 -14.04 10.63 -1.81
C TRP A 41 -14.95 11.09 -0.66
N ARG A 42 -15.30 10.21 0.28
CA ARG A 42 -16.12 10.57 1.44
C ARG A 42 -15.30 11.43 2.42
N PRO A 43 -15.62 12.74 2.58
CA PRO A 43 -14.74 13.70 3.25
C PRO A 43 -14.55 13.46 4.75
N THR A 44 -15.47 12.74 5.39
CA THR A 44 -15.46 12.51 6.84
C THR A 44 -15.24 11.04 7.23
N ALA A 45 -15.09 10.15 6.24
CA ALA A 45 -15.06 8.70 6.49
C ALA A 45 -13.74 8.20 7.11
N LYS A 46 -12.66 8.96 6.99
CA LYS A 46 -11.34 8.63 7.56
C LYS A 46 -10.75 9.83 8.30
N PRO A 47 -11.19 10.13 9.53
CA PRO A 47 -10.59 11.16 10.37
C PRO A 47 -9.16 10.77 10.78
N MET A 48 -8.29 11.77 10.88
CA MET A 48 -6.91 11.67 11.37
C MET A 48 -6.88 11.95 12.88
N LEU A 49 -5.96 11.31 13.59
CA LEU A 49 -5.71 11.52 15.02
C LEU A 49 -4.77 12.70 15.21
N GLN A 50 -5.07 13.58 16.16
CA GLN A 50 -4.20 14.70 16.54
C GLN A 50 -3.22 14.26 17.63
N PHE A 51 -1.92 14.49 17.42
CA PHE A 51 -0.85 14.09 18.34
C PHE A 51 -0.25 15.27 19.15
N GLY A 52 -0.86 16.45 19.09
CA GLY A 52 -0.33 17.69 19.65
C GLY A 52 0.50 18.50 18.65
N ASP A 53 0.75 19.77 18.95
CA ASP A 53 1.56 20.71 18.13
C ASP A 53 1.13 20.79 16.65
N GLY A 54 -0.17 20.60 16.38
CA GLY A 54 -0.71 20.61 15.03
C GLY A 54 -0.38 19.37 14.20
N ARG A 55 0.18 18.32 14.78
CA ARG A 55 0.50 17.08 14.07
C ARG A 55 -0.72 16.17 13.99
N TRP A 56 -0.97 15.66 12.81
CA TRP A 56 -2.07 14.76 12.46
C TRP A 56 -1.52 13.49 11.85
N HIS A 57 -2.12 12.36 12.20
CA HIS A 57 -1.68 11.07 11.67
C HIS A 57 -2.87 10.10 11.48
N LYS A 58 -2.82 9.34 10.39
CA LYS A 58 -3.76 8.24 10.11
C LYS A 58 -3.04 7.01 9.57
N GLU A 59 -3.20 5.90 10.27
CA GLU A 59 -2.87 4.57 9.76
C GLU A 59 -4.08 3.95 9.03
N THR A 60 -3.82 3.30 7.90
CA THR A 60 -4.77 2.47 7.17
C THR A 60 -4.00 1.36 6.45
N ALA A 61 -4.70 0.39 5.91
CA ALA A 61 -4.11 -0.57 4.98
C ALA A 61 -4.80 -0.44 3.62
N LEU A 62 -4.03 -0.44 2.54
CA LEU A 62 -4.51 -0.32 1.15
C LEU A 62 -3.88 -1.44 0.31
N ALA A 63 -4.62 -1.95 -0.66
CA ALA A 63 -4.05 -2.87 -1.63
C ALA A 63 -2.93 -2.18 -2.44
N PRO A 64 -2.00 -2.93 -3.04
CA PRO A 64 -1.09 -2.37 -4.02
C PRO A 64 -1.85 -1.68 -5.16
N GLY A 65 -1.42 -0.47 -5.52
CA GLY A 65 -2.15 0.36 -6.48
C GLY A 65 -1.72 1.82 -6.45
N THR A 66 -2.36 2.61 -7.32
CA THR A 66 -2.21 4.07 -7.34
C THR A 66 -3.52 4.70 -6.92
N TYR A 67 -3.45 5.62 -5.95
CA TYR A 67 -4.60 6.28 -5.34
C TYR A 67 -4.46 7.79 -5.46
N GLU A 68 -5.55 8.46 -5.79
CA GLU A 68 -5.65 9.91 -5.67
C GLU A 68 -6.33 10.25 -4.34
N TYR A 69 -5.87 11.31 -3.67
CA TYR A 69 -6.43 11.76 -2.40
C TYR A 69 -6.22 13.26 -2.17
N CYS A 70 -6.99 13.80 -1.22
CA CYS A 70 -6.83 15.12 -0.62
C CYS A 70 -6.97 15.00 0.90
N LEU A 71 -6.43 16.00 1.60
CA LEU A 71 -6.74 16.24 3.00
C LEU A 71 -7.97 17.16 3.05
N VAL A 72 -8.89 16.87 3.96
CA VAL A 72 -10.05 17.71 4.24
C VAL A 72 -9.80 18.37 5.61
N VAL A 73 -9.37 19.62 5.59
CA VAL A 73 -8.99 20.41 6.77
C VAL A 73 -10.10 21.41 7.05
N ASP A 74 -10.84 21.23 8.13
CA ASP A 74 -11.97 22.11 8.50
C ASP A 74 -12.96 22.33 7.35
N GLY A 75 -13.24 21.24 6.61
CA GLY A 75 -14.12 21.22 5.45
C GLY A 75 -13.49 21.71 4.14
N GLN A 76 -12.25 22.19 4.16
CA GLN A 76 -11.52 22.64 2.98
C GLN A 76 -10.69 21.52 2.37
N TRP A 77 -10.78 21.37 1.05
CA TRP A 77 -10.03 20.37 0.30
C TRP A 77 -8.66 20.92 -0.07
N ILE A 78 -7.61 20.27 0.41
CA ILE A 78 -6.25 20.61 0.08
C ILE A 78 -5.52 19.38 -0.47
N ALA A 79 -4.72 19.58 -1.51
CA ALA A 79 -3.69 18.60 -1.86
C ALA A 79 -2.71 18.52 -0.69
N ASP A 80 -2.29 17.30 -0.35
CA ASP A 80 -1.26 17.08 0.66
C ASP A 80 0.06 17.78 0.23
N PRO A 81 0.53 18.79 0.97
CA PRO A 81 1.75 19.53 0.65
C PRO A 81 3.02 18.66 0.64
N MET A 82 2.99 17.48 1.29
CA MET A 82 4.11 16.55 1.37
C MET A 82 4.04 15.44 0.30
N ALA A 83 3.00 15.42 -0.53
CA ALA A 83 2.88 14.44 -1.59
C ALA A 83 3.96 14.62 -2.66
N ARG A 84 4.58 13.49 -3.06
CA ARG A 84 5.62 13.47 -4.11
C ARG A 84 5.08 13.80 -5.49
N GLU A 85 3.82 13.44 -5.73
CA GLU A 85 3.15 13.57 -7.01
C GLU A 85 1.75 14.14 -6.80
N THR A 86 1.31 14.97 -7.73
CA THR A 86 -0.04 15.54 -7.75
C THR A 86 -0.56 15.57 -9.18
N VAL A 87 -1.88 15.50 -9.36
CA VAL A 87 -2.56 15.57 -10.66
C VAL A 87 -3.65 16.63 -10.64
N PRO A 88 -3.93 17.34 -11.76
CA PRO A 88 -5.08 18.25 -11.84
C PRO A 88 -6.39 17.50 -11.58
N ASN A 89 -7.33 18.15 -10.89
CA ASN A 89 -8.66 17.60 -10.67
C ASN A 89 -9.75 18.38 -11.44
N PRO A 90 -10.97 17.83 -11.60
CA PRO A 90 -12.04 18.48 -12.38
C PRO A 90 -12.56 19.80 -11.79
N PHE A 91 -12.17 20.16 -10.58
CA PHE A 91 -12.64 21.36 -9.87
C PHE A 91 -11.64 22.52 -9.95
N GLY A 92 -10.64 22.43 -10.84
CA GLY A 92 -9.60 23.43 -11.01
C GLY A 92 -8.50 23.40 -9.94
N GLY A 93 -8.53 22.39 -9.06
CA GLY A 93 -7.51 22.13 -8.04
C GLY A 93 -6.57 20.98 -8.43
N ARG A 94 -5.94 20.38 -7.42
CA ARG A 94 -5.08 19.20 -7.58
C ARG A 94 -5.42 18.13 -6.55
N ASN A 95 -5.26 16.87 -6.93
CA ASN A 95 -5.24 15.73 -6.01
C ASN A 95 -3.79 15.29 -5.79
N SER A 96 -3.48 14.81 -4.60
CA SER A 96 -2.22 14.13 -4.29
C SER A 96 -2.27 12.67 -4.75
N VAL A 97 -1.12 12.13 -5.16
CA VAL A 97 -1.01 10.75 -5.64
C VAL A 97 -0.20 9.92 -4.64
N LEU A 98 -0.79 8.80 -4.21
CA LEU A 98 -0.17 7.79 -3.36
C LEU A 98 0.03 6.51 -4.19
N LYS A 99 1.27 6.01 -4.25
CA LYS A 99 1.61 4.72 -4.87
C LYS A 99 1.93 3.71 -3.77
N VAL A 100 1.16 2.63 -3.73
CA VAL A 100 1.32 1.52 -2.80
C VAL A 100 1.90 0.34 -3.58
N ALA A 101 3.11 -0.09 -3.24
CA ALA A 101 3.75 -1.25 -3.86
C ALA A 101 3.43 -2.53 -3.08
N CYS A 102 3.34 -3.67 -3.76
CA CYS A 102 3.32 -4.97 -3.10
C CYS A 102 4.69 -5.19 -2.43
N SER A 103 4.72 -5.58 -1.15
CA SER A 103 5.99 -5.85 -0.47
C SER A 103 6.77 -6.94 -1.23
N PRO A 104 8.04 -6.70 -1.62
CA PRO A 104 8.86 -7.75 -2.20
C PRO A 104 9.18 -8.88 -1.20
N GLU A 105 8.95 -8.69 0.11
CA GLU A 105 9.23 -9.69 1.14
C GLU A 105 8.25 -10.88 1.14
N ALA A 106 7.06 -10.72 0.55
CA ALA A 106 6.14 -11.85 0.31
C ALA A 106 6.45 -12.61 -0.99
N ALA A 107 7.25 -12.04 -1.90
CA ALA A 107 7.57 -12.64 -3.19
C ALA A 107 8.89 -13.45 -3.18
N HIS A 108 9.74 -13.29 -2.16
CA HIS A 108 11.08 -13.90 -2.13
C HIS A 108 11.18 -15.26 -1.41
N LEU A 109 10.09 -15.80 -0.84
CA LEU A 109 10.09 -17.10 -0.16
C LEU A 109 9.66 -18.28 -1.05
N ALA A 110 9.29 -18.05 -2.31
CA ALA A 110 8.84 -19.12 -3.22
C ALA A 110 9.95 -19.71 -4.12
N ASP A 111 11.15 -19.14 -4.16
CA ASP A 111 12.24 -19.56 -5.09
C ASP A 111 13.50 -20.10 -4.38
N ALA A 112 13.37 -20.61 -3.15
CA ALA A 112 14.49 -21.20 -2.39
C ALA A 112 14.47 -22.75 -2.29
N GLU A 113 13.64 -23.44 -3.08
CA GLU A 113 13.64 -24.91 -3.15
C GLU A 113 14.18 -25.45 -4.49
N ASN A 114 15.43 -25.11 -4.85
CA ASN A 114 16.25 -26.02 -5.64
C ASN A 114 17.76 -25.73 -5.48
N LEU A 115 18.29 -26.02 -4.28
CA LEU A 115 19.71 -26.31 -4.13
C LEU A 115 19.86 -27.81 -3.88
N PRO A 116 20.50 -28.57 -4.79
CA PRO A 116 20.69 -30.00 -4.59
C PRO A 116 21.59 -30.25 -3.38
N MET A 117 21.04 -30.95 -2.39
CA MET A 117 21.80 -31.59 -1.33
C MET A 117 22.84 -32.52 -1.94
N LYS A 118 24.12 -32.30 -1.64
CA LYS A 118 25.15 -33.34 -1.64
C LYS A 118 25.75 -33.46 -0.24
N SER A 119 25.00 -34.13 0.63
CA SER A 119 25.53 -35.09 1.62
C SER A 119 26.25 -36.21 0.84
N THR A 120 27.33 -36.88 1.23
CA THR A 120 27.94 -37.14 2.53
C THR A 120 29.23 -37.97 2.33
N ASN A 121 30.14 -37.88 3.31
CA ASN A 121 31.15 -38.86 3.77
C ASN A 121 32.48 -39.19 3.05
N GLU A 122 33.55 -38.82 3.77
CA GLU A 122 34.53 -39.68 4.48
C GLU A 122 35.44 -40.69 3.74
N GLN A 123 36.74 -40.51 4.04
CA GLN A 123 37.74 -41.50 4.45
C GLN A 123 38.57 -42.30 3.40
N LYS A 124 39.88 -41.97 3.42
CA LYS A 124 41.03 -42.83 3.81
C LYS A 124 41.74 -43.68 2.72
N THR A 125 43.09 -43.53 2.72
CA THR A 125 44.16 -44.47 2.26
C THR A 125 44.22 -44.79 0.76
N GLN A 126 45.35 -45.02 0.07
CA GLN A 126 46.68 -45.53 0.37
C GLN A 126 47.60 -45.20 -0.85
N LYS A 127 48.85 -44.79 -0.64
CA LYS A 127 50.09 -45.51 -1.02
C LYS A 127 50.20 -45.96 -2.49
N THR A 128 51.18 -45.42 -3.23
CA THR A 128 52.24 -46.21 -3.88
C THR A 128 53.48 -45.33 -4.01
#